data_AF-A0A6I4VQ36-F1
#
_entry.id   AF-A0A6I4VQ36-F1
#
_cell.length_a   1.000
_cell.length_b   1.000
_cell.length_c   1.000
_cell.angle_alpha   90.00
_cell.angle_beta   90.00
_cell.angle_gamma   90.00
#
_symmetry.space_group_name_H-M   'P 1'
#
loop_
_entity.id
_entity.type
_entity.pdbx_description
1 polymer ?
#
loop_
_entity_poly.entity_id
_entity_poly.type
_entity_poly.pdbx_seq_one_letter_code
_entity_poly.pdbx_strand_id
1 'polypeptide(L)'
;MSNEPNLGQLTNMINTVMGQKVLSEQQLGQIMNGAKRAFDKGGMPMVVEYLMRVTQADVDVEEVTQFAETIRANPQLGRDILEGKKSINQGKKK
;
A
#
# COMPACT_ATOMS: atom_id res chain seq x y z
N MET A 1 -11.06 11.22 17.70
CA MET A 1 -9.87 11.83 17.07
C MET A 1 -9.32 10.81 16.09
N SER A 2 -9.36 11.10 14.79
CA SER A 2 -8.86 10.18 13.78
C SER A 2 -7.32 10.16 13.85
N ASN A 3 -6.76 9.16 14.51
CA ASN A 3 -5.32 8.87 14.46
C ASN A 3 -5.00 8.31 13.07
N GLU A 4 -4.99 9.17 12.06
CA GLU A 4 -4.36 8.86 10.78
C GLU A 4 -2.85 9.03 10.94
N PRO A 5 -2.04 8.03 10.58
CA PRO A 5 -0.60 8.13 10.68
C PRO A 5 -0.10 9.24 9.76
N ASN A 6 0.83 10.06 10.27
CA ASN A 6 1.53 11.00 9.42
C ASN A 6 2.49 10.28 8.45
N LEU A 7 3.02 11.00 7.46
CA LEU A 7 3.86 10.44 6.41
C LEU A 7 5.10 9.70 6.95
N GLY A 8 5.70 10.23 8.02
CA GLY A 8 6.85 9.60 8.68
C GLY A 8 6.50 8.30 9.38
N GLN A 9 5.37 8.27 10.09
CA GLN A 9 4.86 7.05 10.71
C GLN A 9 4.54 5.98 9.67
N LEU A 10 3.89 6.34 8.57
CA LEU A 10 3.59 5.41 7.48
C LEU A 10 4.87 4.87 6.81
N THR A 11 5.86 5.74 6.59
CA THR A 11 7.17 5.34 6.06
C THR A 11 7.84 4.30 6.96
N ASN A 12 7.83 4.54 8.27
CA ASN A 12 8.40 3.61 9.25
C ASN A 12 7.64 2.28 9.31
N MET A 13 6.30 2.32 9.24
CA MET A 13 5.47 1.11 9.18
C MET A 13 5.83 0.27 7.96
N ILE A 14 5.91 0.87 6.77
CA ILE A 14 6.25 0.13 5.53
C ILE A 14 7.66 -0.48 5.64
N ASN A 15 8.66 0.30 6.08
CA ASN A 15 10.02 -0.22 6.25
C ASN A 15 10.07 -1.37 7.30
N THR A 16 9.24 -1.29 8.35
CA THR A 16 9.14 -2.35 9.36
C THR A 16 8.53 -3.62 8.77
N VAL A 17 7.44 -3.50 8.01
CA VAL A 17 6.80 -4.62 7.31
C VAL A 17 7.77 -5.29 6.32
N MET A 18 8.58 -4.50 5.62
CA MET A 18 9.60 -5.00 4.69
C MET A 18 10.86 -5.55 5.37
N GLY A 19 10.99 -5.39 6.70
CA GLY A 19 12.16 -5.81 7.47
C GLY A 19 13.44 -5.04 7.16
N GLN A 20 13.37 -3.98 6.36
CA GLN A 20 14.51 -3.19 5.92
C GLN A 20 14.05 -1.80 5.46
N LYS A 21 15.00 -0.86 5.38
CA LYS A 21 14.73 0.48 4.86
C LYS A 21 14.60 0.43 3.33
N VAL A 22 13.36 0.38 2.85
CA VAL A 22 13.04 0.35 1.41
C VAL A 22 12.74 1.74 0.83
N LEU A 23 12.29 2.70 1.66
CA LEU A 23 11.98 4.06 1.21
C LEU A 23 12.10 5.12 2.31
N SER A 24 12.35 6.37 1.88
CA SER A 24 12.34 7.57 2.72
C SER A 24 10.99 8.29 2.68
N GLU A 25 10.75 9.21 3.62
CA GLU A 25 9.53 10.04 3.64
C GLU A 25 9.36 10.86 2.35
N GLN A 26 10.47 11.38 1.81
CA GLN A 26 10.45 12.12 0.56
C GLN A 26 10.04 11.22 -0.62
N GLN A 27 10.55 9.99 -0.67
CA GLN A 27 10.16 9.01 -1.69
C GLN A 27 8.68 8.63 -1.53
N LEU A 28 8.20 8.41 -0.30
CA LEU A 28 6.78 8.15 -0.06
C LEU A 28 5.91 9.33 -0.50
N GLY A 29 6.32 10.56 -0.20
CA GLY A 29 5.61 11.77 -0.63
C GLY A 29 5.50 11.87 -2.15
N GLN A 30 6.56 11.52 -2.88
CA GLN A 30 6.52 11.45 -4.35
C GLN A 30 5.56 10.38 -4.86
N ILE A 31 5.58 9.19 -4.23
CA ILE A 31 4.65 8.09 -4.55
C ILE A 31 3.20 8.54 -4.32
N MET A 32 2.91 9.15 -3.17
CA MET A 32 1.56 9.65 -2.85
C MET A 32 1.08 10.72 -3.84
N ASN A 33 1.96 11.66 -4.22
CA ASN A 33 1.65 12.68 -5.21
C ASN A 33 1.42 12.10 -6.62
N GLY A 34 2.14 11.03 -6.97
CA GLY A 34 1.91 10.31 -8.22
C GLY A 34 0.61 9.52 -8.21
N ALA A 35 0.32 8.80 -7.12
CA ALA A 35 -0.92 8.07 -6.91
C ALA A 35 -2.13 8.99 -6.96
N LYS A 36 -2.08 10.17 -6.31
CA LYS A 36 -3.13 11.18 -6.39
C LYS A 36 -3.40 11.61 -7.83
N ARG A 37 -2.34 11.94 -8.59
CA ARG A 37 -2.47 12.32 -10.01
C ARG A 37 -3.02 11.19 -10.88
N ALA A 38 -2.69 9.94 -10.56
CA ALA A 38 -3.22 8.77 -11.26
C ALA A 38 -4.72 8.60 -10.97
N PHE A 39 -5.11 8.73 -9.70
CA PHE A 39 -6.51 8.72 -9.28
C PHE A 39 -7.33 9.81 -9.98
N ASP A 40 -6.81 11.04 -10.03
CA ASP A 40 -7.49 12.16 -10.68
C ASP A 40 -7.70 11.94 -12.20
N LYS A 41 -6.90 11.07 -12.83
CA LYS A 41 -6.99 10.75 -14.27
C LYS A 41 -7.93 9.60 -14.60
N GLY A 42 -8.07 8.61 -13.71
CA GLY A 42 -8.81 7.39 -14.04
C GLY A 42 -9.19 6.52 -12.84
N GLY A 43 -9.23 7.09 -11.63
CA GLY A 43 -9.64 6.41 -10.41
C GLY A 43 -8.64 5.35 -9.93
N MET A 44 -9.15 4.38 -9.17
CA MET A 44 -8.32 3.34 -8.55
C MET A 44 -7.53 2.45 -9.51
N PRO A 45 -8.03 2.05 -10.70
CA PRO A 45 -7.24 1.26 -11.65
C PRO A 45 -5.90 1.94 -12.00
N MET A 46 -5.93 3.24 -12.28
CA MET A 46 -4.72 4.01 -12.57
C MET A 46 -3.76 4.11 -11.38
N VAL A 47 -4.28 4.11 -10.15
CA VAL A 47 -3.46 4.08 -8.93
C VAL A 47 -2.71 2.76 -8.84
N VAL A 48 -3.39 1.64 -9.05
CA VAL A 48 -2.79 0.30 -9.00
C VAL A 48 -1.70 0.17 -10.05
N GLU A 49 -1.97 0.54 -11.31
CA GLU A 49 -0.98 0.55 -12.39
C GLU A 49 0.23 1.43 -12.06
N TYR A 50 -0.02 2.63 -11.53
CA TYR A 50 1.05 3.55 -11.13
C TYR A 50 1.95 2.93 -10.06
N LEU A 51 1.35 2.34 -9.02
CA LEU A 51 2.08 1.74 -7.92
C LEU A 51 2.90 0.54 -8.40
N MET A 52 2.30 -0.37 -9.19
CA MET A 52 3.01 -1.52 -9.79
C MET A 52 4.21 -1.07 -10.62
N ARG A 53 4.05 -0.03 -11.44
CA ARG A 53 5.13 0.50 -12.26
C ARG A 53 6.27 1.09 -11.43
N VAL A 54 5.95 1.82 -10.36
CA VAL A 54 6.97 2.46 -9.51
C VAL A 54 7.71 1.45 -8.64
N THR A 55 7.01 0.44 -8.14
CA THR A 55 7.63 -0.62 -7.34
C THR A 55 8.31 -1.70 -8.18
N GLN A 56 8.04 -1.74 -9.50
CA GLN A 56 8.44 -2.83 -10.39
C GLN A 56 8.01 -4.20 -9.83
N ALA A 57 6.86 -4.24 -9.17
CA ALA A 57 6.36 -5.45 -8.55
C ALA A 57 5.89 -6.43 -9.64
N ASP A 58 6.43 -7.65 -9.61
CA ASP A 58 5.95 -8.78 -10.41
C ASP A 58 4.73 -9.39 -9.72
N VAL A 59 3.58 -8.76 -9.95
CA VAL A 59 2.29 -9.11 -9.34
C VAL A 59 1.17 -8.97 -10.37
N ASP A 60 0.11 -9.77 -10.22
CA ASP A 60 -1.06 -9.68 -11.07
C ASP A 60 -1.89 -8.43 -10.72
N VAL A 61 -2.26 -7.64 -11.73
CA VAL A 61 -3.02 -6.40 -11.56
C VAL A 61 -4.41 -6.66 -10.97
N GLU A 62 -5.04 -7.78 -11.32
CA GLU A 62 -6.35 -8.18 -10.80
C GLU A 62 -6.24 -8.55 -9.33
N GLU A 63 -5.20 -9.29 -8.94
CA GLU A 63 -4.94 -9.65 -7.54
C GLU A 63 -4.74 -8.41 -6.67
N VAL A 64 -3.90 -7.46 -7.12
CA VAL A 64 -3.65 -6.21 -6.38
C VAL A 64 -4.91 -5.36 -6.30
N THR A 65 -5.70 -5.31 -7.37
CA THR A 65 -6.96 -4.56 -7.39
C THR A 65 -7.97 -5.16 -6.41
N GLN A 66 -8.14 -6.48 -6.41
CA GLN A 66 -9.03 -7.17 -5.47
C GLN A 66 -8.59 -6.99 -4.01
N PHE A 67 -7.29 -7.03 -3.76
CA PHE A 67 -6.75 -6.74 -2.44
C PHE A 67 -7.04 -5.30 -2.02
N ALA A 68 -6.79 -4.32 -2.89
CA ALA A 68 -7.09 -2.91 -2.63
C ALA A 68 -8.58 -2.68 -2.35
N GLU A 69 -9.48 -3.35 -3.08
CA GLU A 69 -10.92 -3.33 -2.85
C GLU A 69 -11.31 -3.95 -1.49
N THR A 70 -10.63 -5.02 -1.08
CA THR A 70 -10.80 -5.63 0.25
C THR A 70 -10.40 -4.66 1.36
N ILE A 71 -9.28 -3.95 1.19
CA ILE A 71 -8.85 -2.92 2.15
C ILE A 71 -9.81 -1.73 2.14
N ARG A 72 -10.34 -1.32 0.98
CA ARG A 72 -11.33 -0.24 0.89
C ARG A 72 -12.62 -0.59 1.64
N ALA A 73 -13.09 -1.83 1.50
CA ALA A 73 -14.26 -2.32 2.22
C ALA A 73 -13.98 -2.53 3.73
N ASN A 74 -12.75 -2.84 4.10
CA ASN A 74 -12.33 -3.01 5.49
C ASN A 74 -10.98 -2.33 5.78
N PRO A 75 -10.96 -1.01 6.05
CA PRO A 75 -9.73 -0.28 6.30
C PRO A 75 -8.93 -0.78 7.51
N GLN A 76 -9.61 -1.40 8.49
CA GLN A 76 -8.97 -1.97 9.67
C GLN A 76 -8.04 -3.13 9.29
N LEU A 77 -8.39 -3.92 8.28
CA LEU A 77 -7.51 -4.99 7.79
C LEU A 77 -6.16 -4.45 7.31
N GLY A 78 -6.17 -3.31 6.60
CA GLY A 78 -4.94 -2.67 6.13
C GLY A 78 -4.08 -2.18 7.28
N ARG A 79 -4.71 -1.60 8.31
CA ARG A 79 -4.01 -1.19 9.53
C ARG A 79 -3.42 -2.38 10.28
N ASP A 80 -4.19 -3.46 10.46
CA ASP A 80 -3.72 -4.68 11.12
C ASP A 80 -2.51 -5.29 10.41
N ILE A 81 -2.48 -5.23 9.08
CA ILE A 81 -1.33 -5.69 8.28
C ILE A 81 -0.10 -4.79 8.52
N LEU A 82 -0.27 -3.47 8.46
CA LEU A 82 0.83 -2.52 8.67
C LEU A 82 1.39 -2.57 10.09
N GLU A 83 0.55 -2.90 11.08
CA GLU A 83 0.95 -3.11 12.47
C GLU A 83 1.51 -4.52 12.74
N GLY A 84 1.58 -5.39 11.71
CA GLY A 84 2.05 -6.77 11.84
C GLY A 84 1.12 -7.71 12.60
N LYS A 85 -0.10 -7.28 12.93
CA LYS A 85 -1.13 -8.08 13.61
C LYS A 85 -1.73 -9.15 12.69
N LYS A 86 -1.70 -8.92 11.38
CA LYS A 86 -2.12 -9.88 10.35
C LYS A 86 -1.09 -9.98 9.23
N SER A 87 -0.93 -11.19 8.69
CA SER A 87 -0.09 -11.43 7.51
C SER A 87 -0.90 -11.24 6.23
N ILE A 88 -0.24 -10.77 5.18
CA ILE A 88 -0.78 -10.66 3.81
C ILE A 88 -0.99 -12.07 3.20
N ASN A 89 -0.26 -13.08 3.68
CA ASN A 89 -0.39 -14.47 3.22
C ASN A 89 -1.49 -15.22 3.96
N GLN A 90 -2.70 -15.30 3.37
CA GLN A 90 -3.70 -16.31 3.77
C GLN A 90 -3.75 -17.55 2.86
N GLY A 91 -2.88 -17.66 1.84
CA GLY A 91 -2.87 -18.77 0.90
C GLY A 91 -1.61 -19.63 0.96
N LYS A 92 -1.80 -20.93 1.23
CA LYS A 92 -0.83 -22.06 1.19
C LYS A 92 0.02 -22.28 2.45
N LYS A 93 -0.66 -22.76 3.51
CA LYS A 93 -0.09 -23.93 4.22
C LYS A 93 -0.03 -25.09 3.22
N LYS A 94 1.15 -25.70 3.11
CA LYS A 94 1.38 -26.97 2.41
C LYS A 94 0.38 -28.04 2.85
#